data_AF-A0A2A2QG81-F1
#
_entry.id   AF-A0A2A2QG81-F1
#
_cell.length_a   1.000
_cell.length_b   1.000
_cell.length_c   1.000
_cell.angle_alpha   90.00
_cell.angle_beta   90.00
_cell.angle_gamma   90.00
#
_symmetry.space_group_name_H-M   'P 1'
#
loop_
_entity.id
_entity.type
_entity.pdbx_description
1 polymer ?
#
loop_
_entity_poly.entity_id
_entity_poly.type
_entity_poly.pdbx_seq_one_letter_code
_entity_poly.pdbx_strand_id
1 'polypeptide(L)'
;MSEPAPQWYVSVEGQQHGPYSGEQLVEFTGTGNITRESMVWTEGMAEWLPAAQIEGLFPPEAPAPAAAPAMVRSTTAASNFMRPGQTAGYATGQLSGQATAQVQGGFRHPQIAAASFGLWAGTIVGSVLFVIIGFVLLPQAALKAETNPTMMMVVLGLFGVSALCSVIAMILQLMTLHRTWKCLSLAGATVTPGSAVGFLFIPFFNLYWLFRAFYGLSQEWNRITAAHEETRLAPRMPEGLFLAYCITSIVFAPVAIVLAFPVMSAMCKAINFIAFRPVQQPGTMRFR
;
A
#
# COMPACT_ATOMS: atom_id res chain seq x y z
N MET A 1 40.73 -30.43 7.90
CA MET A 1 39.26 -30.36 8.07
C MET A 1 38.79 -29.34 7.05
N SER A 2 38.17 -29.78 5.95
CA SER A 2 37.71 -28.90 4.88
C SER A 2 36.37 -28.28 5.32
N GLU A 3 36.28 -26.94 5.35
CA GLU A 3 35.02 -26.25 5.64
C GLU A 3 33.98 -26.57 4.54
N PRO A 4 32.70 -26.80 4.88
CA PRO A 4 31.66 -26.97 3.88
C PRO A 4 31.49 -25.67 3.10
N ALA A 5 31.50 -25.75 1.76
CA ALA A 5 31.29 -24.61 0.89
C ALA A 5 29.91 -23.97 1.17
N PRO A 6 29.79 -22.63 1.13
CA PRO A 6 28.55 -21.93 1.44
C PRO A 6 27.44 -22.35 0.47
N GLN A 7 26.33 -22.83 1.02
CA GLN A 7 25.15 -23.26 0.27
C GLN A 7 24.21 -22.08 0.06
N TRP A 8 23.87 -21.82 -1.19
CA TRP A 8 23.02 -20.71 -1.58
C TRP A 8 21.66 -21.20 -2.05
N TYR A 9 20.63 -20.42 -1.75
CA TYR A 9 19.25 -20.66 -2.13
C TYR A 9 18.74 -19.43 -2.89
N VAL A 10 17.93 -19.68 -3.92
CA VAL A 10 17.36 -18.63 -4.76
C VAL A 10 15.86 -18.81 -4.81
N SER A 11 15.11 -17.72 -4.68
CA SER A 11 13.67 -17.68 -4.87
C SER A 11 13.36 -17.04 -6.21
N VAL A 12 12.82 -17.86 -7.12
CA VAL A 12 12.36 -17.45 -8.46
C VAL A 12 10.87 -17.75 -8.52
N GLU A 13 10.05 -16.75 -8.86
CA GLU A 13 8.58 -16.87 -8.89
C GLU A 13 7.94 -17.37 -7.58
N GLY A 14 8.60 -17.15 -6.43
CA GLY A 14 8.12 -17.56 -5.11
C GLY A 14 8.35 -19.03 -4.77
N GLN A 15 9.05 -19.79 -5.62
CA GLN A 15 9.52 -21.14 -5.31
C GLN A 15 11.01 -21.08 -4.92
N GLN A 16 11.35 -21.73 -3.80
CA GLN A 16 12.73 -21.82 -3.33
C GLN A 16 13.45 -22.94 -4.07
N HIS A 17 14.55 -22.58 -4.74
CA HIS A 17 15.43 -23.48 -5.45
C HIS A 17 16.81 -23.49 -4.78
N GLY A 18 17.39 -24.68 -4.60
CA GLY A 18 18.70 -24.88 -3.97
C GLY A 18 18.81 -26.24 -3.28
N PRO A 19 19.96 -26.56 -2.66
CA PRO A 19 21.14 -25.69 -2.51
C PRO A 19 22.03 -25.64 -3.77
N TYR A 20 22.49 -24.44 -4.13
CA TYR A 20 23.45 -24.19 -5.21
C TYR A 20 24.79 -23.71 -4.64
N SER A 21 25.88 -23.97 -5.36
CA SER A 21 27.18 -23.35 -5.04
C SER A 21 27.27 -21.92 -5.57
N GLY A 22 28.18 -21.11 -5.03
CA GLY A 22 28.39 -19.73 -5.50
C GLY A 22 28.75 -19.64 -6.99
N GLU A 23 29.51 -20.62 -7.50
CA GLU A 23 29.87 -20.70 -8.93
C GLU A 23 28.65 -20.99 -9.81
N GLN A 24 27.75 -21.89 -9.38
CA GLN A 24 26.49 -22.17 -10.08
C GLN A 24 25.58 -20.95 -10.13
N LEU A 25 25.57 -20.14 -9.06
CA LEU A 25 24.77 -18.92 -8.99
C LEU A 25 25.20 -17.89 -10.04
N VAL A 26 26.52 -17.72 -10.23
CA VAL A 26 27.07 -16.84 -11.27
C VAL A 26 26.72 -17.36 -12.67
N GLU A 27 26.78 -18.67 -12.92
CA GLU A 27 26.35 -19.26 -14.19
C GLU A 27 24.85 -19.04 -14.48
N PHE A 28 24.00 -19.12 -13.44
CA PHE A 28 22.57 -18.86 -13.55
C PHE A 28 22.22 -17.38 -13.81
N THR A 29 23.10 -16.44 -13.44
CA THR A 29 22.95 -15.04 -13.87
C THR A 29 23.24 -14.87 -15.37
N GLY A 30 24.17 -15.64 -15.92
CA GLY A 30 24.55 -15.59 -17.35
C GLY A 30 23.51 -16.20 -18.28
N THR A 31 22.73 -17.17 -17.80
CA THR A 31 21.66 -17.86 -18.56
C THR A 31 20.30 -17.17 -18.47
N GLY A 32 20.16 -16.11 -17.66
CA GLY A 32 18.92 -15.33 -17.52
C GLY A 32 17.86 -15.96 -16.61
N ASN A 33 18.17 -17.09 -15.95
CA ASN A 33 17.27 -17.74 -14.99
C ASN A 33 17.19 -17.01 -13.65
N ILE A 34 18.25 -16.26 -13.29
CA ILE A 34 18.27 -15.39 -12.10
C ILE A 34 18.29 -13.94 -12.57
N THR A 35 17.23 -13.23 -12.24
CA THR A 35 17.08 -11.79 -12.50
C THR A 35 17.67 -10.98 -11.35
N ARG A 36 17.91 -9.68 -11.57
CA ARG A 36 18.43 -8.76 -10.53
C ARG A 36 17.51 -8.65 -9.32
N GLU A 37 16.23 -8.95 -9.54
CA GLU A 37 15.12 -8.92 -8.58
C GLU A 37 14.91 -10.26 -7.85
N SER A 38 15.58 -11.33 -8.30
CA SER A 38 15.50 -12.64 -7.66
C SER A 38 16.08 -12.59 -6.25
N MET A 39 15.39 -13.19 -5.28
CA MET A 39 15.84 -13.16 -3.89
C MET A 39 16.84 -14.29 -3.66
N VAL A 40 17.98 -13.97 -3.09
CA VAL A 40 19.07 -14.89 -2.82
C VAL A 40 19.34 -14.90 -1.32
N TRP A 41 19.59 -16.09 -0.78
CA TRP A 41 19.92 -16.28 0.63
C TRP A 41 21.01 -17.34 0.76
N THR A 42 21.87 -17.18 1.76
CA THR A 42 22.90 -18.16 2.11
C THR A 42 22.89 -18.38 3.62
N GLU A 43 23.38 -19.55 4.02
CA GLU A 43 23.50 -19.92 5.42
C GLU A 43 24.42 -18.93 6.15
N GLY A 44 23.81 -18.08 6.99
CA GLY A 44 24.48 -16.97 7.70
C GLY A 44 23.88 -15.58 7.43
N MET A 45 23.01 -15.43 6.43
CA MET A 45 22.27 -14.18 6.21
C MET A 45 21.01 -14.12 7.10
N ALA A 46 20.78 -12.95 7.73
CA ALA A 46 19.62 -12.73 8.58
C ALA A 46 18.30 -12.64 7.77
N GLU A 47 18.36 -12.17 6.52
CA GLU A 47 17.21 -12.01 5.63
C GLU A 47 17.59 -12.31 4.18
N TRP A 48 16.59 -12.60 3.34
CA TRP A 48 16.77 -12.78 1.89
C TRP A 48 17.08 -11.44 1.23
N LEU A 49 18.13 -11.39 0.41
CA LEU A 49 18.56 -10.16 -0.27
C LEU A 49 18.36 -10.29 -1.78
N PRO A 50 17.96 -9.21 -2.50
CA PRO A 50 17.93 -9.22 -3.95
C PRO A 50 19.32 -9.53 -4.53
N ALA A 51 19.36 -10.33 -5.59
CA ALA A 51 20.58 -10.73 -6.27
C ALA A 51 21.45 -9.53 -6.70
N ALA A 52 20.83 -8.39 -7.03
CA ALA A 52 21.51 -7.15 -7.38
C ALA A 52 22.31 -6.49 -6.23
N GLN A 53 21.99 -6.81 -4.98
CA GLN A 53 22.70 -6.27 -3.81
C GLN A 53 23.93 -7.12 -3.45
N ILE A 54 24.10 -8.29 -4.06
CA ILE A 54 25.27 -9.14 -3.86
C ILE A 54 26.38 -8.65 -4.79
N GLU A 55 27.39 -8.04 -4.18
CA GLU A 55 28.55 -7.50 -4.89
C GLU A 55 29.28 -8.62 -5.65
N GLY A 56 29.49 -8.44 -6.96
CA GLY A 56 30.15 -9.42 -7.83
C GLY A 56 29.23 -10.44 -8.52
N LEU A 57 27.91 -10.45 -8.24
CA LEU A 57 26.97 -11.36 -8.90
C LEU A 57 26.58 -10.92 -10.32
N PHE A 58 26.67 -9.61 -10.62
CA PHE A 58 26.36 -9.05 -11.94
C PHE A 58 27.49 -8.10 -12.42
N PRO A 59 27.75 -8.01 -13.74
CA PRO A 59 28.68 -7.03 -14.29
C PRO A 59 28.25 -5.59 -13.96
N PRO A 60 29.19 -4.67 -13.64
CA PRO A 60 28.87 -3.28 -13.35
C PRO A 60 28.24 -2.58 -14.56
N GLU A 61 27.17 -1.82 -14.30
CA GLU A 61 26.38 -1.13 -15.30
C GLU A 61 27.14 0.09 -15.86
N ALA A 62 27.24 0.19 -17.18
CA ALA A 62 27.81 1.35 -17.84
C ALA A 62 26.89 2.57 -17.67
N PRO A 63 27.39 3.77 -17.33
CA PRO A 63 26.53 4.94 -17.11
C PRO A 63 25.93 5.42 -18.44
N ALA A 64 24.61 5.62 -18.48
CA ALA A 64 23.94 6.32 -19.57
C ALA A 64 24.36 7.80 -19.62
N PRO A 65 24.55 8.41 -20.81
CA PRO A 65 25.07 9.77 -20.94
C PRO A 65 24.11 10.84 -20.42
N ALA A 66 24.64 11.74 -19.58
CA ALA A 66 23.94 12.91 -19.04
C ALA A 66 23.62 13.93 -20.15
N ALA A 67 22.33 14.26 -20.32
CA ALA A 67 21.91 15.39 -21.13
C ALA A 67 22.27 16.71 -20.42
N ALA A 68 23.00 17.57 -21.12
CA ALA A 68 23.46 18.88 -20.64
C ALA A 68 22.29 19.86 -20.36
N PRO A 69 22.42 20.79 -19.39
CA PRO A 69 21.39 21.78 -19.09
C PRO A 69 21.34 22.88 -20.16
N ALA A 70 20.18 23.03 -20.82
CA ALA A 70 19.91 24.16 -21.69
C ALA A 70 19.68 25.44 -20.86
N MET A 71 20.56 26.41 -21.05
CA MET A 71 20.54 27.74 -20.44
C MET A 71 19.27 28.51 -20.85
N VAL A 72 18.41 28.84 -19.89
CA VAL A 72 17.23 29.69 -20.09
C VAL A 72 17.70 31.13 -20.31
N ARG A 73 17.58 31.63 -21.54
CA ARG A 73 17.70 33.07 -21.83
C ARG A 73 16.37 33.75 -21.49
N SER A 74 16.39 34.57 -20.44
CA SER A 74 15.33 35.53 -20.14
C SER A 74 15.36 36.66 -21.17
N THR A 75 14.42 36.69 -22.10
CA THR A 75 14.11 37.91 -22.86
C THR A 75 12.78 38.47 -22.36
N THR A 76 12.88 39.50 -21.53
CA THR A 76 11.78 40.40 -21.17
C THR A 76 11.37 41.21 -22.39
N ALA A 77 10.10 41.11 -22.80
CA ALA A 77 9.44 42.12 -23.61
C ALA A 77 7.97 42.20 -23.18
N ALA A 78 7.67 43.27 -22.44
CA ALA A 78 6.32 43.66 -22.08
C ALA A 78 5.63 44.34 -23.27
N SER A 79 4.35 44.06 -23.48
CA SER A 79 3.39 45.10 -23.88
C SER A 79 1.97 44.61 -23.64
N ASN A 80 1.31 45.33 -22.73
CA ASN A 80 -0.10 45.23 -22.42
C ASN A 80 -0.96 45.52 -23.66
N PHE A 81 -1.93 44.68 -23.93
CA PHE A 81 -3.22 45.12 -24.49
C PHE A 81 -4.36 44.43 -23.72
N MET A 82 -4.92 45.22 -22.81
CA MET A 82 -6.15 44.96 -22.08
C MET A 82 -7.34 45.03 -23.06
N ARG A 83 -8.26 44.06 -23.00
CA ARG A 83 -9.63 44.19 -23.50
C ARG A 83 -10.61 43.98 -22.33
N PRO A 84 -11.64 44.83 -22.15
CA PRO A 84 -12.54 44.76 -21.01
C PRO A 84 -13.66 43.77 -21.26
N GLY A 85 -13.98 42.95 -20.25
CA GLY A 85 -15.19 42.12 -20.24
C GLY A 85 -14.98 40.69 -19.73
N GLN A 86 -14.57 40.52 -18.47
CA GLN A 86 -14.79 39.26 -17.75
C GLN A 86 -15.23 39.54 -16.32
N THR A 87 -16.48 39.16 -16.05
CA THR A 87 -17.07 38.98 -14.73
C THR A 87 -16.21 38.04 -13.88
N ALA A 88 -16.03 38.42 -12.61
CA ALA A 88 -15.28 37.68 -11.61
C ALA A 88 -15.83 36.26 -11.40
N GLY A 89 -15.13 35.26 -11.94
CA GLY A 89 -15.20 33.87 -11.52
C GLY A 89 -13.93 33.56 -10.72
N TYR A 90 -14.11 33.05 -9.51
CA TYR A 90 -13.07 32.53 -8.64
C TYR A 90 -12.20 31.51 -9.40
N ALA A 91 -10.95 31.88 -9.66
CA ALA A 91 -9.97 31.04 -10.31
C ALA A 91 -9.61 29.86 -9.40
N THR A 92 -10.23 28.71 -9.68
CA THR A 92 -9.68 27.40 -9.33
C THR A 92 -8.45 27.20 -10.20
N GLY A 93 -7.28 27.08 -9.57
CA GLY A 93 -6.02 26.85 -10.26
C GLY A 93 -6.06 25.57 -11.09
N GLN A 94 -6.27 25.73 -12.40
CA GLN A 94 -6.00 24.69 -13.38
C GLN A 94 -4.49 24.53 -13.51
N LEU A 95 -3.93 23.52 -12.83
CA LEU A 95 -2.68 22.91 -13.25
C LEU A 95 -2.97 21.99 -14.44
N SER A 96 -3.21 22.59 -15.61
CA SER A 96 -3.15 21.89 -16.88
C SER A 96 -1.69 21.83 -17.32
N GLY A 97 -1.03 20.74 -16.94
CA GLY A 97 0.34 20.43 -17.33
C GLY A 97 0.56 18.92 -17.28
N GLN A 98 0.28 18.24 -18.40
CA GLN A 98 0.83 16.94 -18.79
C GLN A 98 0.48 15.72 -17.92
N ALA A 99 -0.60 15.02 -18.29
CA ALA A 99 -0.61 13.54 -18.37
C ALA A 99 -1.87 13.02 -19.10
N THR A 100 -2.13 13.47 -20.32
CA THR A 100 -2.80 12.60 -21.31
C THR A 100 -1.72 11.76 -21.99
N ALA A 101 -1.10 10.86 -21.22
CA ALA A 101 -0.22 9.83 -21.76
C ALA A 101 -1.09 8.62 -22.10
N GLN A 102 -1.45 8.55 -23.39
CA GLN A 102 -1.78 7.36 -24.17
C GLN A 102 -2.79 6.36 -23.58
N VAL A 103 -3.99 6.38 -24.15
CA VAL A 103 -4.89 5.22 -24.25
C VAL A 103 -4.27 4.22 -25.25
N GLN A 104 -3.22 3.51 -24.81
CA GLN A 104 -2.68 2.30 -25.46
C GLN A 104 -1.67 1.66 -24.51
N GLY A 105 -2.08 0.63 -23.79
CA GLY A 105 -1.20 -0.14 -22.90
C GLY A 105 -2.00 -0.80 -21.80
N GLY A 106 -1.90 -2.13 -21.68
CA GLY A 106 -2.59 -2.95 -20.69
C GLY A 106 -2.39 -2.49 -19.24
N PHE A 107 -3.10 -3.12 -18.31
CA PHE A 107 -3.07 -2.77 -16.90
C PHE A 107 -1.62 -2.83 -16.37
N ARG A 108 -1.02 -1.67 -16.07
CA ARG A 108 0.36 -1.62 -15.53
C ARG A 108 0.37 -2.29 -14.17
N HIS A 109 0.96 -3.49 -14.09
CA HIS A 109 1.02 -4.28 -12.86
C HIS A 109 1.88 -3.58 -11.79
N PRO A 110 1.30 -3.19 -10.65
CA PRO A 110 2.10 -2.70 -9.56
C PRO A 110 2.73 -3.84 -8.76
N GLN A 111 4.03 -3.71 -8.47
CA GLN A 111 4.68 -4.49 -7.42
C GLN A 111 4.18 -3.99 -6.06
N ILE A 112 3.19 -4.69 -5.46
CA ILE A 112 2.61 -4.35 -4.15
C ILE A 112 2.62 -5.59 -3.27
N ALA A 113 3.14 -5.45 -2.06
CA ALA A 113 3.03 -6.49 -1.04
C ALA A 113 1.56 -6.78 -0.70
N ALA A 114 1.25 -8.07 -0.51
CA ALA A 114 -0.06 -8.54 -0.07
C ALA A 114 -0.52 -7.85 1.22
N ALA A 115 -1.83 -7.74 1.38
CA ALA A 115 -2.46 -7.21 2.58
C ALA A 115 -2.96 -8.37 3.47
N SER A 116 -2.72 -8.27 4.78
CA SER A 116 -3.15 -9.27 5.76
C SER A 116 -4.34 -8.78 6.56
N PHE A 117 -5.53 -9.29 6.23
CA PHE A 117 -6.75 -9.06 7.00
C PHE A 117 -6.61 -9.60 8.43
N GLY A 118 -5.99 -10.78 8.59
CA GLY A 118 -5.82 -11.43 9.89
C GLY A 118 -4.95 -10.63 10.86
N LEU A 119 -3.90 -9.98 10.37
CA LEU A 119 -3.05 -9.11 11.18
C LEU A 119 -3.83 -7.87 11.69
N TRP A 120 -4.57 -7.22 10.79
CA TRP A 120 -5.41 -6.08 11.16
C TRP A 120 -6.54 -6.48 12.13
N ALA A 121 -7.27 -7.56 11.84
CA ALA A 121 -8.37 -8.01 12.70
C ALA A 121 -7.86 -8.48 14.07
N GLY A 122 -6.75 -9.22 14.11
CA GLY A 122 -6.15 -9.71 15.36
C GLY A 122 -5.68 -8.57 16.27
N THR A 123 -5.12 -7.50 15.71
CA THR A 123 -4.71 -6.31 16.50
C THR A 123 -5.91 -5.59 17.10
N ILE A 124 -7.03 -5.46 16.37
CA ILE A 124 -8.28 -4.90 16.91
C ILE A 124 -8.85 -5.79 18.02
N VAL A 125 -8.97 -7.11 17.78
CA VAL A 125 -9.51 -8.05 18.76
C VAL A 125 -8.66 -8.05 20.03
N GLY A 126 -7.33 -8.07 19.91
CA GLY A 126 -6.41 -7.96 21.05
C GLY A 126 -6.59 -6.66 21.83
N SER A 127 -6.71 -5.52 21.14
CA SER A 127 -6.98 -4.21 21.76
C SER A 127 -8.27 -4.23 22.58
N VAL A 128 -9.36 -4.79 22.03
CA VAL A 128 -10.65 -4.91 22.73
C VAL A 128 -10.53 -5.83 23.96
N LEU A 129 -9.83 -6.96 23.84
CA LEU A 129 -9.61 -7.87 24.98
C LEU A 129 -8.86 -7.17 26.13
N PHE A 130 -7.78 -6.43 25.83
CA PHE A 130 -7.04 -5.70 26.87
C PHE A 130 -7.89 -4.61 27.54
N VAL A 131 -8.74 -3.92 26.77
CA VAL A 131 -9.70 -2.95 27.32
C VAL A 131 -10.72 -3.61 28.23
N ILE A 132 -11.30 -4.74 27.83
CA ILE A 132 -12.27 -5.48 28.65
C ILE A 132 -11.62 -5.93 29.96
N ILE A 133 -10.42 -6.51 29.90
CA ILE A 133 -9.67 -6.94 31.10
C ILE A 133 -9.37 -5.72 31.98
N GLY A 134 -8.90 -4.61 31.40
CA GLY A 134 -8.65 -3.37 32.13
C GLY A 134 -9.89 -2.85 32.86
N PHE A 135 -11.04 -2.82 32.20
CA PHE A 135 -12.31 -2.40 32.80
C PHE A 135 -12.80 -3.35 33.91
N VAL A 136 -12.62 -4.66 33.76
CA VAL A 136 -12.98 -5.63 34.80
C VAL A 136 -12.11 -5.47 36.04
N LEU A 137 -10.82 -5.17 35.87
CA LEU A 137 -9.87 -5.02 36.97
C LEU A 137 -9.91 -3.64 37.63
N LEU A 138 -10.35 -2.60 36.92
CA LEU A 138 -10.31 -1.21 37.38
C LEU A 138 -11.01 -0.98 38.73
N PRO A 139 -12.25 -1.45 39.00
CA PRO A 139 -12.89 -1.24 40.29
C PRO A 139 -12.11 -1.90 41.43
N GLN A 140 -11.55 -3.09 41.19
CA GLN A 140 -10.77 -3.83 42.17
C GLN A 140 -9.44 -3.13 42.47
N ALA A 141 -8.78 -2.61 41.45
CA ALA A 141 -7.54 -1.85 41.58
C ALA A 141 -7.76 -0.53 42.31
N ALA A 142 -8.86 0.16 42.03
CA ALA A 142 -9.21 1.43 42.68
C ALA A 142 -9.46 1.26 44.18
N LEU A 143 -10.22 0.22 44.57
CA LEU A 143 -10.49 -0.08 45.99
C LEU A 143 -9.23 -0.47 46.77
N LYS A 144 -8.24 -1.06 46.09
CA LYS A 144 -6.98 -1.54 46.72
C LYS A 144 -5.79 -0.60 46.50
N ALA A 145 -5.99 0.58 45.92
CA ALA A 145 -4.91 1.43 45.44
C ALA A 145 -3.87 1.78 46.53
N GLU A 146 -4.32 2.09 47.74
CA GLU A 146 -3.46 2.39 48.91
C GLU A 146 -2.63 1.19 49.36
N THR A 147 -3.21 -0.02 49.24
CA THR A 147 -2.60 -1.27 49.74
C THR A 147 -1.81 -2.06 48.69
N ASN A 148 -2.13 -1.88 47.41
CA ASN A 148 -1.53 -2.59 46.28
C ASN A 148 -1.47 -1.67 45.05
N PRO A 149 -0.50 -0.75 45.00
CA PRO A 149 -0.33 0.15 43.85
C PRO A 149 0.04 -0.59 42.56
N THR A 150 0.66 -1.77 42.66
CA THR A 150 1.01 -2.61 41.51
C THR A 150 -0.21 -2.99 40.68
N MET A 151 -1.35 -3.28 41.33
CA MET A 151 -2.60 -3.61 40.64
C MET A 151 -3.09 -2.44 39.77
N MET A 152 -2.95 -1.19 40.24
CA MET A 152 -3.28 0.00 39.46
C MET A 152 -2.35 0.16 38.26
N MET A 153 -1.04 -0.06 38.43
CA MET A 153 -0.08 0.01 37.32
C MET A 153 -0.37 -1.03 36.24
N VAL A 154 -0.80 -2.25 36.61
CA VAL A 154 -1.22 -3.29 35.66
C VAL A 154 -2.42 -2.82 34.84
N VAL A 155 -3.44 -2.22 35.47
CA VAL A 155 -4.62 -1.69 34.78
C VAL A 155 -4.25 -0.58 33.79
N LEU A 156 -3.39 0.36 34.20
CA LEU A 156 -2.88 1.41 33.31
C LEU A 156 -2.06 0.84 32.15
N GLY A 157 -1.24 -0.18 32.41
CA GLY A 157 -0.49 -0.91 31.40
C GLY A 157 -1.40 -1.56 30.35
N LEU A 158 -2.51 -2.19 30.77
CA LEU A 158 -3.49 -2.80 29.86
C LEU A 158 -4.13 -1.78 28.92
N PHE A 159 -4.52 -0.60 29.44
CA PHE A 159 -5.03 0.48 28.61
C PHE A 159 -3.97 1.04 27.66
N GLY A 160 -2.72 1.16 28.12
CA GLY A 160 -1.59 1.58 27.29
C GLY A 160 -1.30 0.62 26.13
N VAL A 161 -1.26 -0.68 26.40
CA VAL A 161 -1.09 -1.72 25.36
C VAL A 161 -2.27 -1.72 24.39
N SER A 162 -3.49 -1.56 24.90
CA SER A 162 -4.66 -1.47 24.02
C SER A 162 -4.60 -0.26 23.10
N ALA A 163 -4.23 0.92 23.61
CA ALA A 163 -4.06 2.12 22.80
C ALA A 163 -2.99 1.91 21.72
N LEU A 164 -1.86 1.28 22.05
CA LEU A 164 -0.81 0.94 21.09
C LEU A 164 -1.33 0.00 19.99
N CYS A 165 -2.06 -1.06 20.35
CA CYS A 165 -2.68 -1.97 19.37
C CYS A 165 -3.68 -1.24 18.46
N SER A 166 -4.48 -0.32 19.01
CA SER A 166 -5.41 0.51 18.23
C SER A 166 -4.68 1.41 17.22
N VAL A 167 -3.56 2.03 17.62
CA VAL A 167 -2.72 2.84 16.72
C VAL A 167 -2.14 1.99 15.60
N ILE A 168 -1.62 0.79 15.92
CA ILE A 168 -1.10 -0.15 14.92
C ILE A 168 -2.20 -0.53 13.93
N ALA A 169 -3.41 -0.86 14.41
CA ALA A 169 -4.54 -1.19 13.54
C ALA A 169 -4.96 -0.02 12.64
N MET A 170 -4.92 1.21 13.15
CA MET A 170 -5.18 2.42 12.35
C MET A 170 -4.12 2.59 11.26
N ILE A 171 -2.83 2.42 11.58
CA ILE A 171 -1.73 2.48 10.60
C ILE A 171 -1.92 1.42 9.51
N LEU A 172 -2.21 0.18 9.88
CA LEU A 172 -2.47 -0.91 8.94
C LEU A 172 -3.66 -0.61 8.01
N GLN A 173 -4.72 0.03 8.53
CA GLN A 173 -5.85 0.47 7.72
C GLN A 173 -5.45 1.54 6.70
N LEU A 174 -4.68 2.56 7.13
CA LEU A 174 -4.21 3.61 6.23
C LEU A 174 -3.21 3.07 5.19
N MET A 175 -2.33 2.14 5.57
CA MET A 175 -1.44 1.45 4.63
C MET A 175 -2.23 0.67 3.58
N THR A 176 -3.29 -0.02 4.00
CA THR A 176 -4.16 -0.77 3.07
C THR A 176 -4.89 0.20 2.14
N LEU A 177 -5.44 1.30 2.66
CA LEU A 177 -6.06 2.37 1.88
C LEU A 177 -5.11 2.96 0.83
N HIS A 178 -3.90 3.32 1.26
CA HIS A 178 -2.85 3.82 0.37
C HIS A 178 -2.52 2.80 -0.72
N ARG A 179 -2.34 1.53 -0.36
CA ARG A 179 -2.05 0.46 -1.33
C ARG A 179 -3.19 0.27 -2.33
N THR A 180 -4.45 0.29 -1.89
CA THR A 180 -5.59 0.18 -2.83
C THR A 180 -5.59 1.36 -3.79
N TRP A 181 -5.49 2.60 -3.31
CA TRP A 181 -5.40 3.76 -4.19
C TRP A 181 -4.20 3.71 -5.12
N LYS A 182 -3.05 3.15 -4.69
CA LYS A 182 -1.89 2.93 -5.55
C LYS A 182 -2.25 2.03 -6.73
N CYS A 183 -3.00 0.94 -6.51
CA CYS A 183 -3.50 0.09 -7.58
C CYS A 183 -4.34 0.87 -8.60
N LEU A 184 -5.30 1.67 -8.13
CA LEU A 184 -6.20 2.40 -9.03
C LEU A 184 -5.49 3.54 -9.76
N SER A 185 -4.56 4.23 -9.10
CA SER A 185 -3.85 5.37 -9.69
C SER A 185 -3.07 4.98 -10.95
N LEU A 186 -2.56 3.75 -11.00
CA LEU A 186 -1.85 3.21 -12.16
C LEU A 186 -2.79 2.80 -13.30
N ALA A 187 -4.08 2.64 -13.01
CA ALA A 187 -5.13 2.36 -13.97
C ALA A 187 -5.95 3.61 -14.34
N GLY A 188 -5.41 4.81 -14.07
CA GLY A 188 -6.01 6.07 -14.49
C GLY A 188 -7.00 6.70 -13.50
N ALA A 189 -6.92 6.35 -12.21
CA ALA A 189 -7.73 7.02 -11.20
C ALA A 189 -7.31 8.47 -10.96
N THR A 190 -8.31 9.30 -10.64
CA THR A 190 -8.15 10.74 -10.43
C THR A 190 -7.54 11.13 -9.08
N VAL A 191 -7.55 10.21 -8.10
CA VAL A 191 -7.06 10.48 -6.74
C VAL A 191 -5.71 9.81 -6.55
N THR A 192 -4.74 10.58 -6.05
CA THR A 192 -3.43 10.04 -5.70
C THR A 192 -3.47 9.31 -4.35
N PRO A 193 -2.64 8.26 -4.16
CA PRO A 193 -2.58 7.52 -2.90
C PRO A 193 -2.22 8.40 -1.70
N GLY A 194 -1.30 9.35 -1.92
CA GLY A 194 -0.87 10.30 -0.89
C GLY A 194 -2.00 11.24 -0.47
N SER A 195 -2.76 11.80 -1.43
CA SER A 195 -3.90 12.67 -1.11
C SER A 195 -5.01 11.91 -0.37
N ALA A 196 -5.28 10.66 -0.76
CA ALA A 196 -6.32 9.84 -0.13
C ALA A 196 -6.07 9.59 1.37
N VAL A 197 -4.80 9.49 1.79
CA VAL A 197 -4.45 9.30 3.21
C VAL A 197 -4.14 10.63 3.90
N GLY A 198 -3.33 11.49 3.29
CA GLY A 198 -2.84 12.71 3.94
C GLY A 198 -3.95 13.68 4.33
N PHE A 199 -4.97 13.84 3.49
CA PHE A 199 -6.05 14.79 3.78
C PHE A 199 -7.08 14.28 4.80
N LEU A 200 -7.03 13.01 5.22
CA LEU A 200 -7.81 12.50 6.35
C LEU A 200 -7.32 13.06 7.70
N PHE A 201 -6.10 13.60 7.75
CA PHE A 201 -5.53 14.16 8.97
C PHE A 201 -5.79 15.67 9.14
N ILE A 202 -6.38 16.33 8.13
CA ILE A 202 -6.70 17.76 8.20
C ILE A 202 -8.04 17.91 8.93
N PRO A 203 -8.10 18.59 10.09
CA PRO A 203 -9.36 18.79 10.80
C PRO A 203 -10.43 19.44 9.92
N PHE A 204 -11.68 18.98 10.06
CA PHE A 204 -12.87 19.38 9.28
C PHE A 204 -12.84 19.02 7.80
N PHE A 205 -11.70 19.20 7.11
CA PHE A 205 -11.53 18.76 5.73
C PHE A 205 -11.48 17.22 5.60
N ASN A 206 -11.07 16.54 6.67
CA ASN A 206 -11.12 15.10 6.79
C ASN A 206 -12.52 14.52 6.59
N LEU A 207 -13.59 15.27 6.91
CA LEU A 207 -14.96 14.80 6.71
C LEU A 207 -15.27 14.61 5.22
N TYR A 208 -14.90 15.58 4.38
CA TYR A 208 -15.02 15.43 2.92
C TYR A 208 -14.13 14.29 2.42
N TRP A 209 -12.89 14.22 2.90
CA TRP A 209 -11.95 13.18 2.48
C TRP A 209 -12.31 11.79 2.96
N LEU A 210 -13.04 11.64 4.05
CA LEU A 210 -13.58 10.36 4.49
C LEU A 210 -14.47 9.75 3.39
N PHE A 211 -15.39 10.54 2.85
CA PHE A 211 -16.23 10.08 1.73
C PHE A 211 -15.41 9.90 0.46
N ARG A 212 -14.54 10.85 0.12
CA ARG A 212 -13.76 10.75 -1.12
C ARG A 212 -12.80 9.56 -1.12
N ALA A 213 -12.15 9.27 0.01
CA ALA A 213 -11.13 8.23 0.13
C ALA A 213 -11.73 6.82 0.31
N PHE A 214 -12.88 6.66 0.98
CA PHE A 214 -13.50 5.35 1.20
C PHE A 214 -14.66 5.08 0.24
N TYR A 215 -15.71 5.91 0.24
CA TYR A 215 -16.83 5.71 -0.67
C TYR A 215 -16.40 5.88 -2.14
N GLY A 216 -15.64 6.94 -2.44
CA GLY A 216 -15.07 7.15 -3.78
C GLY A 216 -14.14 6.04 -4.25
N LEU A 217 -13.45 5.34 -3.34
CA LEU A 217 -12.62 4.17 -3.68
C LEU A 217 -13.47 3.04 -4.24
N SER A 218 -14.60 2.73 -3.61
CA SER A 218 -15.48 1.64 -4.05
C SER A 218 -16.04 1.87 -5.45
N GLN A 219 -16.46 3.11 -5.73
CA GLN A 219 -16.97 3.51 -7.04
C GLN A 219 -15.88 3.41 -8.11
N GLU A 220 -14.70 3.97 -7.83
CA GLU A 220 -13.60 4.00 -8.80
C GLU A 220 -13.05 2.60 -9.06
N TRP A 221 -12.97 1.77 -8.02
CA TRP A 221 -12.58 0.36 -8.16
C TRP A 221 -13.55 -0.39 -9.07
N ASN A 222 -14.86 -0.29 -8.80
CA ASN A 222 -15.88 -0.96 -9.61
C ASN A 222 -15.90 -0.46 -11.06
N ARG A 223 -15.66 0.85 -11.27
CA ARG A 223 -15.57 1.48 -12.60
C ARG A 223 -14.37 0.95 -13.38
N ILE A 224 -13.17 1.00 -12.79
CA ILE A 224 -11.92 0.58 -13.45
C ILE A 224 -11.92 -0.92 -13.71
N THR A 225 -12.31 -1.73 -12.72
CA THR A 225 -12.32 -3.19 -12.87
C THR A 225 -13.35 -3.69 -13.89
N ALA A 226 -14.46 -2.97 -14.07
CA ALA A 226 -15.42 -3.26 -15.13
C ALA A 226 -14.92 -2.83 -16.53
N ALA A 227 -14.05 -1.82 -16.60
CA ALA A 227 -13.58 -1.24 -17.86
C ALA A 227 -12.41 -2.02 -18.48
N HIS A 228 -11.72 -2.89 -17.75
CA HIS A 228 -10.57 -3.65 -18.26
C HIS A 228 -10.83 -5.14 -18.19
N GLU A 229 -10.79 -5.80 -19.36
CA GLU A 229 -11.06 -7.24 -19.51
C GLU A 229 -10.21 -8.09 -18.58
N GLU A 230 -8.93 -7.74 -18.44
CA GLU A 230 -7.96 -8.40 -17.55
C GLU A 230 -8.37 -8.38 -16.08
N THR A 231 -9.12 -7.37 -15.66
CA THR A 231 -9.51 -7.13 -14.26
C THR A 231 -11.00 -7.38 -13.99
N ARG A 232 -11.74 -7.90 -14.96
CA ARG A 232 -13.18 -8.16 -14.86
C ARG A 232 -13.54 -9.20 -13.78
N LEU A 233 -12.62 -10.10 -13.46
CA LEU A 233 -12.77 -11.09 -12.39
C LEU A 233 -12.45 -10.55 -10.99
N ALA A 234 -12.10 -9.25 -10.87
CA ALA A 234 -11.81 -8.65 -9.59
C ALA A 234 -13.01 -8.71 -8.64
N PRO A 235 -12.77 -8.91 -7.33
CA PRO A 235 -13.84 -8.82 -6.35
C PRO A 235 -14.45 -7.42 -6.39
N ARG A 236 -15.78 -7.33 -6.48
CA ARG A 236 -16.47 -6.05 -6.45
C ARG A 236 -16.46 -5.48 -5.04
N MET A 237 -16.35 -4.16 -4.93
CA MET A 237 -16.48 -3.45 -3.67
C MET A 237 -17.93 -2.97 -3.51
N PRO A 238 -18.67 -3.44 -2.49
CA PRO A 238 -20.06 -3.03 -2.30
C PRO A 238 -20.14 -1.56 -1.88
N GLU A 239 -20.65 -0.71 -2.77
CA GLU A 239 -20.68 0.76 -2.58
C GLU A 239 -21.48 1.18 -1.34
N GLY A 240 -22.63 0.52 -1.10
CA GLY A 240 -23.46 0.78 0.07
C GLY A 240 -22.75 0.50 1.40
N LEU A 241 -21.83 -0.47 1.44
CA LEU A 241 -21.05 -0.79 2.62
C LEU A 241 -20.06 0.34 2.95
N PHE A 242 -19.31 0.82 1.94
CA PHE A 242 -18.36 1.91 2.13
C PHE A 242 -19.06 3.22 2.48
N LEU A 243 -20.22 3.49 1.87
CA LEU A 243 -21.05 4.64 2.22
C LEU A 243 -21.54 4.55 3.67
N ALA A 244 -22.08 3.40 4.07
CA ALA A 244 -22.55 3.16 5.44
C ALA A 244 -21.40 3.32 6.45
N TYR A 245 -20.20 2.84 6.13
CA TYR A 245 -19.00 3.04 6.94
C TYR A 245 -18.67 4.54 7.11
N CYS A 246 -18.70 5.34 6.05
CA CYS A 246 -18.48 6.79 6.15
C CYS A 246 -19.53 7.49 7.03
N ILE A 247 -20.82 7.19 6.84
CA ILE A 247 -21.92 7.81 7.60
C ILE A 247 -21.82 7.43 9.08
N THR A 248 -21.66 6.14 9.38
CA THR A 248 -21.57 5.64 10.76
C THR A 248 -20.30 6.12 11.46
N SER A 249 -19.19 6.34 10.75
CA SER A 249 -17.98 6.94 11.32
C SER A 249 -18.20 8.34 11.88
N ILE A 250 -19.16 9.09 11.33
CA ILE A 250 -19.51 10.44 11.78
C ILE A 250 -20.60 10.40 12.84
N VAL A 251 -21.67 9.63 12.60
CA VAL A 251 -22.89 9.67 13.42
C VAL A 251 -22.81 8.75 14.63
N PHE A 252 -22.17 7.58 14.50
CA PHE A 252 -22.14 6.56 15.53
C PHE A 252 -20.91 5.65 15.42
N ALA A 253 -19.78 6.13 15.97
CA ALA A 253 -18.47 5.48 15.89
C ALA A 253 -18.44 3.98 16.28
N PRO A 254 -19.20 3.49 17.29
CA PRO A 254 -19.19 2.06 17.63
C PRO A 254 -19.64 1.14 16.47
N VAL A 255 -20.62 1.58 15.67
CA VAL A 255 -21.06 0.80 14.49
C VAL A 255 -20.04 0.87 13.36
N ALA A 256 -19.34 2.00 13.21
CA ALA A 256 -18.29 2.13 12.21
C ALA A 256 -17.18 1.08 12.39
N ILE A 257 -16.82 0.76 13.65
CA ILE A 257 -15.84 -0.28 13.96
C ILE A 257 -16.31 -1.65 13.45
N VAL A 258 -17.59 -1.98 13.61
CA VAL A 258 -18.16 -3.24 13.10
C VAL A 258 -18.13 -3.28 11.57
N LEU A 259 -18.48 -2.17 10.92
CA LEU A 259 -18.43 -2.05 9.45
C LEU A 259 -16.99 -2.00 8.90
N ALA A 260 -16.01 -1.63 9.70
CA ALA A 260 -14.60 -1.64 9.31
C ALA A 260 -14.10 -3.04 8.93
N PHE A 261 -14.62 -4.10 9.54
CA PHE A 261 -14.23 -5.48 9.23
C PHE A 261 -14.56 -5.89 7.78
N PRO A 262 -15.82 -5.83 7.32
CA PRO A 262 -16.13 -6.17 5.93
C PRO A 262 -15.52 -5.17 4.93
N VAL A 263 -15.36 -3.88 5.28
CA VAL A 263 -14.64 -2.89 4.46
C VAL A 263 -13.18 -3.32 4.27
N MET A 264 -12.48 -3.62 5.36
CA MET A 264 -11.10 -4.09 5.32
C MET A 264 -10.97 -5.40 4.54
N SER A 265 -11.89 -6.35 4.77
CA SER A 265 -11.92 -7.62 4.04
C SER A 265 -12.03 -7.40 2.53
N ALA A 266 -12.91 -6.49 2.09
CA ALA A 266 -13.06 -6.15 0.68
C ALA A 266 -11.76 -5.53 0.10
N MET A 267 -11.12 -4.61 0.82
CA MET A 267 -9.87 -3.99 0.39
C MET A 267 -8.70 -4.99 0.34
N CYS A 268 -8.57 -5.87 1.32
CA CYS A 268 -7.54 -6.91 1.32
C CYS A 268 -7.74 -7.91 0.17
N LYS A 269 -8.98 -8.36 -0.09
CA LYS A 269 -9.29 -9.23 -1.23
C LYS A 269 -8.94 -8.57 -2.56
N ALA A 270 -9.26 -7.29 -2.71
CA ALA A 270 -8.91 -6.50 -3.88
C ALA A 270 -7.40 -6.38 -4.10
N ILE A 271 -6.63 -6.04 -3.06
CA ILE A 271 -5.17 -5.94 -3.14
C ILE A 271 -4.55 -7.30 -3.44
N ASN A 272 -4.94 -8.34 -2.71
CA ASN A 272 -4.40 -9.69 -2.89
C ASN A 272 -4.75 -10.26 -4.27
N PHE A 273 -5.93 -9.94 -4.78
CA PHE A 273 -6.30 -10.26 -6.15
C PHE A 273 -5.41 -9.57 -7.18
N ILE A 274 -4.85 -8.40 -6.93
CA ILE A 274 -3.88 -7.77 -7.84
C ILE A 274 -2.47 -8.33 -7.61
N ALA A 275 -2.07 -8.52 -6.36
CA ALA A 275 -0.73 -8.98 -5.99
C ALA A 275 -0.42 -10.41 -6.45
N PHE A 276 -1.42 -11.30 -6.46
CA PHE A 276 -1.25 -12.71 -6.82
C PHE A 276 -1.79 -13.08 -8.20
N ARG A 277 -2.05 -12.12 -9.10
CA ARG A 277 -2.42 -12.53 -10.46
C ARG A 277 -1.21 -13.13 -11.16
N PRO A 278 -1.38 -14.25 -11.87
CA PRO A 278 -0.37 -14.70 -12.81
C PRO A 278 -0.16 -13.60 -13.84
N VAL A 279 1.09 -13.17 -14.00
CA VAL A 279 1.50 -12.34 -15.13
C VAL A 279 1.07 -13.08 -16.39
N GLN A 280 0.16 -12.49 -17.17
CA GLN A 280 -0.13 -13.03 -18.51
C GLN A 280 1.16 -12.90 -19.30
N GLN A 281 1.87 -14.01 -19.53
CA GLN A 281 3.04 -14.02 -20.39
C GLN A 281 2.62 -13.47 -21.77
N PRO A 282 3.25 -12.40 -22.26
CA PRO A 282 2.95 -11.90 -23.59
C PRO A 282 3.41 -12.95 -24.61
N GLY A 283 2.46 -13.67 -25.23
CA GLY A 283 2.75 -14.39 -26.47
C GLY A 283 2.54 -15.91 -26.51
N THR A 284 1.55 -16.50 -25.81
CA THR A 284 0.98 -17.75 -26.35
C THR A 284 0.05 -17.39 -27.51
N MET A 285 0.65 -17.21 -28.69
CA MET A 285 -0.09 -17.27 -29.96
C MET A 285 -0.89 -18.57 -29.98
N ARG A 286 -2.20 -18.47 -29.80
CA ARG A 286 -3.12 -19.55 -30.14
C ARG A 286 -3.06 -19.71 -31.66
N PHE A 287 -2.19 -20.59 -32.13
CA PHE A 287 -2.31 -21.13 -33.48
C PHE A 287 -3.62 -21.93 -33.50
N ARG A 288 -4.60 -21.38 -34.22
CA ARG A 288 -5.80 -22.08 -34.66
C ARG A 288 -5.52 -22.73 -36.00
#